data_AF-A0A971QTM5-F1
#
_entry.id   AF-A0A971QTM5-F1
#
_cell.length_a   1.000
_cell.length_b   1.000
_cell.length_c   1.000
_cell.angle_alpha   90.00
_cell.angle_beta   90.00
_cell.angle_gamma   90.00
#
_symmetry.space_group_name_H-M   'P 1'
#
loop_
_entity.id
_entity.type
_entity.pdbx_description
1 polymer ?
#
loop_
_entity_poly.entity_id
_entity_poly.type
_entity_poly.pdbx_seq_one_letter_code
_entity_poly.pdbx_strand_id
1 'polypeptide(L)'
;MMKRSDRMVTGWIVLLALLWLWGCGPTEEEKASARLRMARAILQGGDTTAALLHLDSVLMLHPKAAVSGNAATNLRREIHWDVYQRKQLALDSARARIARLERSFVLTQGEFERTPRYVHQRQIPEENLSRSYLRADVTPAGEVVLTSQYYGSGRLAHQRIRVWEGEQEAFTDTVPLESADVYHGSFLGTTWERVTFRSGREDGMAPFIVAHAGKRLKMAFLGKGSQYVIFLEERDIKAIGEAVELAAALREEKKLTMEISRLHIR
;
A
#
# COMPACT_ATOMS: atom_id res chain seq x y z
N MET A 1 -19.60 67.10 59.37
CA MET A 1 -19.16 65.68 59.42
C MET A 1 -19.76 64.88 58.24
N MET A 2 -19.67 65.39 57.00
CA MET A 2 -20.44 64.88 55.84
C MET A 2 -19.64 64.74 54.53
N LYS A 3 -18.29 64.79 54.57
CA LYS A 3 -17.44 64.70 53.37
C LYS A 3 -16.78 63.32 53.13
N ARG A 4 -16.93 62.37 54.07
CA ARG A 4 -16.26 61.06 54.02
C ARG A 4 -17.13 59.97 53.38
N SER A 5 -18.46 60.10 53.44
CA SER A 5 -19.43 59.15 52.87
C SER A 5 -19.50 59.26 51.35
N ASP A 6 -19.58 60.48 50.78
CA ASP A 6 -19.66 60.69 49.32
C ASP A 6 -18.41 60.22 48.57
N ARG A 7 -17.22 60.30 49.20
CA ARG A 7 -15.96 59.79 48.63
C ARG A 7 -15.87 58.27 48.64
N MET A 8 -16.51 57.60 49.60
CA MET A 8 -16.63 56.14 49.61
C MET A 8 -17.63 55.67 48.56
N VAL A 9 -18.80 56.33 48.45
CA VAL A 9 -19.82 55.95 47.47
C VAL A 9 -19.32 56.16 46.03
N THR A 10 -18.64 57.29 45.75
CA THR A 10 -18.00 57.52 44.44
C THR A 10 -16.85 56.55 44.16
N GLY A 11 -16.06 56.18 45.18
CA GLY A 11 -15.03 55.14 45.04
C GLY A 11 -15.61 53.76 44.69
N TRP A 12 -16.73 53.37 45.30
CA TRP A 12 -17.43 52.11 45.00
C TRP A 12 -18.09 52.11 43.62
N ILE A 13 -18.64 53.24 43.18
CA ILE A 13 -19.21 53.40 41.82
C ILE A 13 -18.11 53.29 40.76
N VAL A 14 -16.93 53.90 40.99
CA VAL A 14 -15.77 53.78 40.08
C VAL A 14 -15.22 52.35 40.06
N LEU A 15 -15.19 51.66 41.21
CA LEU A 15 -14.73 50.28 41.31
C LEU A 15 -15.71 49.28 40.65
N LEU A 16 -17.02 49.51 40.80
CA LEU A 16 -18.07 48.76 40.08
C LEU A 16 -18.03 49.03 38.58
N ALA A 17 -17.80 50.27 38.14
CA ALA A 17 -17.65 50.61 36.73
C ALA A 17 -16.39 49.97 36.10
N LEU A 18 -15.28 49.89 36.86
CA LEU A 18 -14.07 49.16 36.46
C LEU A 18 -14.26 47.64 36.40
N LEU A 19 -15.08 47.06 37.29
CA LEU A 19 -15.46 45.64 37.26
C LEU A 19 -16.35 45.28 36.06
N TRP A 20 -17.17 46.22 35.56
CA TRP A 20 -17.97 46.02 34.34
C TRP A 20 -17.13 46.08 33.05
N LEU A 21 -15.96 46.73 33.09
CA LEU A 21 -15.03 46.83 31.95
C LEU A 21 -14.10 45.60 31.81
N TRP A 22 -14.09 44.67 32.77
CA TRP A 22 -13.26 43.46 32.75
C TRP A 22 -13.99 42.19 32.29
N GLY A 23 -15.26 42.29 31.89
CA GLY A 23 -16.10 41.15 31.54
C GLY A 23 -16.48 41.05 30.07
N CYS A 24 -15.54 41.11 29.13
CA CYS A 24 -15.83 40.78 27.72
C CYS A 24 -14.73 39.87 27.13
N GLY A 25 -14.69 38.63 27.60
CA GLY A 25 -13.95 37.58 26.91
C GLY A 25 -14.65 37.21 25.60
N PRO A 26 -13.93 36.70 24.59
CA PRO A 26 -14.52 36.33 23.32
C PRO A 26 -15.62 35.29 23.52
N THR A 27 -16.71 35.47 22.78
CA THR A 27 -17.86 34.56 22.85
C THR A 27 -17.47 33.17 22.38
N GLU A 28 -18.20 32.14 22.81
CA GLU A 28 -17.98 30.77 22.31
C GLU A 28 -18.13 30.68 20.79
N GLU A 29 -19.01 31.50 20.20
CA GLU A 29 -19.18 31.62 18.76
C GLU A 29 -17.94 32.20 18.07
N GLU A 30 -17.33 33.24 18.63
CA GLU A 30 -16.10 33.83 18.08
C GLU A 30 -14.93 32.84 18.11
N LYS A 31 -14.76 32.09 19.21
CA LYS A 31 -13.72 31.05 19.31
C LYS A 31 -13.95 29.91 18.32
N ALA A 32 -15.21 29.45 18.19
CA ALA A 32 -15.59 28.43 17.22
C ALA A 32 -15.34 28.91 15.78
N SER A 33 -15.70 30.16 15.47
CA SER A 33 -15.49 30.75 14.15
C SER A 33 -14.00 30.89 13.80
N ALA A 34 -13.15 31.22 14.77
CA ALA A 34 -11.70 31.29 14.58
C ALA A 34 -11.12 29.90 14.25
N ARG A 35 -11.51 28.86 14.98
CA ARG A 35 -11.11 27.48 14.70
C ARG A 35 -11.63 26.97 13.35
N LEU A 36 -12.88 27.30 12.99
CA LEU A 36 -13.44 26.97 11.68
C LEU A 36 -12.66 27.63 10.54
N ARG A 37 -12.24 28.90 10.69
CA ARG A 37 -11.35 29.57 9.72
C ARG A 37 -10.00 28.88 9.60
N MET A 38 -9.41 28.46 10.73
CA MET A 38 -8.16 27.68 10.72
C MET A 38 -8.34 26.36 9.99
N ALA A 39 -9.43 25.61 10.25
CA ALA A 39 -9.72 24.36 9.56
C ALA A 39 -9.80 24.55 8.03
N ARG A 40 -10.43 25.64 7.57
CA ARG A 40 -10.48 25.99 6.14
C ARG A 40 -9.12 26.32 5.56
N ALA A 41 -8.28 27.07 6.28
CA ALA A 41 -6.93 27.40 5.82
C ALA A 41 -6.05 26.14 5.70
N ILE A 42 -6.15 25.23 6.67
CA ILE A 42 -5.45 23.94 6.66
C ILE A 42 -5.93 23.07 5.48
N LEU A 43 -7.25 23.04 5.24
CA LEU A 43 -7.82 22.32 4.10
C LEU A 43 -7.32 22.88 2.75
N GLN A 44 -7.23 24.20 2.62
CA GLN A 44 -6.64 24.86 1.44
C GLN A 44 -5.16 24.52 1.26
N GLY A 45 -4.44 24.29 2.37
CA GLY A 45 -3.08 23.75 2.37
C GLY A 45 -2.98 22.27 1.99
N GLY A 46 -4.10 21.56 1.80
CA GLY A 46 -4.17 20.16 1.38
C GLY A 46 -4.21 19.13 2.51
N ASP A 47 -4.03 19.55 3.78
CA ASP A 47 -4.07 18.62 4.91
C ASP A 47 -5.51 18.35 5.36
N THR A 48 -6.12 17.37 4.71
CA THR A 48 -7.51 16.99 4.96
C THR A 48 -7.69 16.41 6.37
N THR A 49 -6.70 15.68 6.89
CA THR A 49 -6.77 15.02 8.20
C THR A 49 -6.71 16.05 9.32
N ALA A 50 -5.77 16.99 9.26
CA ALA A 50 -5.68 18.06 10.25
C ALA A 50 -6.92 18.97 10.20
N ALA A 51 -7.43 19.28 9.00
CA ALA A 51 -8.68 20.04 8.86
C ALA A 51 -9.85 19.35 9.59
N LEU A 52 -10.03 18.04 9.39
CA LEU A 52 -11.08 17.26 10.07
C LEU A 52 -10.94 17.29 11.61
N LEU A 53 -9.72 17.14 12.13
CA LEU A 53 -9.45 17.24 13.58
C LEU A 53 -9.86 18.59 14.16
N HIS A 54 -9.58 19.69 13.43
CA HIS A 54 -10.02 21.01 13.86
C HIS A 54 -11.54 21.18 13.81
N LEU A 55 -12.23 20.58 12.83
CA LEU A 55 -13.69 20.60 12.75
C LEU A 55 -14.33 19.80 13.90
N ASP A 56 -13.80 18.62 14.22
CA ASP A 56 -14.29 17.83 15.36
C ASP A 56 -14.05 18.56 16.68
N SER A 57 -12.94 19.29 16.80
CA SER A 57 -12.67 20.16 17.95
C SER A 57 -13.68 21.29 18.08
N VAL A 58 -14.12 21.92 16.98
CA VAL A 58 -15.20 22.94 17.02
C VAL A 58 -16.47 22.34 17.60
N LEU A 59 -16.86 21.15 17.15
CA LEU A 59 -18.09 20.48 17.59
C LEU A 59 -18.02 20.02 19.05
N MET A 60 -16.86 19.55 19.52
CA MET A 60 -16.69 19.10 20.90
C MET A 60 -16.47 20.24 21.90
N LEU A 61 -15.65 21.23 21.57
CA LEU A 61 -15.27 22.29 22.51
C LEU A 61 -16.29 23.43 22.56
N HIS A 62 -17.08 23.64 21.50
CA HIS A 62 -18.03 24.76 21.41
C HIS A 62 -19.46 24.31 21.06
N PRO A 63 -20.09 23.44 21.87
CA PRO A 63 -21.42 22.89 21.56
C PRO A 63 -22.53 23.94 21.53
N LYS A 64 -22.32 25.11 22.15
CA LYS A 64 -23.29 26.23 22.17
C LYS A 64 -23.17 27.17 20.97
N ALA A 65 -22.12 27.04 20.16
CA ALA A 65 -21.87 27.87 18.99
C ALA A 65 -22.64 27.32 17.77
N ALA A 66 -23.96 27.55 17.73
CA ALA A 66 -24.85 26.90 16.75
C ALA A 66 -24.47 27.22 15.30
N VAL A 67 -24.06 28.45 14.99
CA VAL A 67 -23.75 28.87 13.61
C VAL A 67 -22.46 28.21 13.14
N SER A 68 -21.37 28.38 13.89
CA SER A 68 -20.08 27.76 13.59
C SER A 68 -20.11 26.24 13.67
N GLY A 69 -20.89 25.66 14.57
CA GLY A 69 -21.10 24.21 14.70
C GLY A 69 -21.82 23.63 13.49
N ASN A 70 -22.89 24.28 13.00
CA ASN A 70 -23.57 23.86 11.77
C ASN A 70 -22.65 23.99 10.55
N ALA A 71 -21.91 25.10 10.44
CA ALA A 71 -20.95 25.29 9.35
C ALA A 71 -19.80 24.27 9.40
N ALA A 72 -19.30 23.92 10.58
CA ALA A 72 -18.30 22.88 10.76
C ALA A 72 -18.83 21.49 10.38
N THR A 73 -20.09 21.19 10.74
CA THR A 73 -20.75 19.93 10.37
C THR A 73 -20.91 19.79 8.86
N ASN A 74 -21.36 20.86 8.19
CA ASN A 74 -21.52 20.87 6.74
C ASN A 74 -20.17 20.71 6.03
N LEU A 75 -19.16 21.49 6.43
CA LEU A 75 -17.82 21.38 5.86
C LEU A 75 -17.21 19.99 6.09
N ARG A 76 -17.41 19.38 7.26
CA ARG A 76 -16.97 18.01 7.54
C ARG A 76 -17.63 17.00 6.60
N ARG A 77 -18.93 17.13 6.35
CA ARG A 77 -19.66 16.27 5.38
C ARG A 77 -19.14 16.45 3.96
N GLU A 78 -18.91 17.69 3.53
CA GLU A 78 -18.33 17.99 2.21
C GLU A 78 -16.96 17.36 2.04
N ILE A 79 -16.07 17.47 3.05
CA ILE A 79 -14.76 16.85 3.04
C ILE A 79 -14.87 15.31 2.96
N HIS A 80 -15.71 14.69 3.80
CA HIS A 80 -15.88 13.24 3.76
C HIS A 80 -16.41 12.77 2.40
N TRP A 81 -17.36 13.50 1.81
CA TRP A 81 -17.89 13.22 0.48
C TRP A 81 -16.80 13.31 -0.58
N ASP A 82 -16.01 14.38 -0.58
CA ASP A 82 -14.92 14.56 -1.53
C ASP A 82 -13.84 13.46 -1.40
N VAL A 83 -13.43 13.12 -0.17
CA VAL A 83 -12.48 12.02 0.08
C VAL A 83 -13.04 10.69 -0.43
N TYR A 84 -14.32 10.42 -0.18
CA TYR A 84 -14.99 9.22 -0.67
C TYR A 84 -14.98 9.16 -2.20
N GLN A 85 -15.38 10.24 -2.88
CA GLN A 85 -15.39 10.31 -4.35
C GLN A 85 -14.01 10.10 -4.94
N ARG A 86 -12.97 10.76 -4.40
CA ARG A 86 -11.59 10.57 -4.86
C ARG A 86 -11.12 9.12 -4.71
N LYS A 87 -11.46 8.46 -3.59
CA LYS A 87 -11.12 7.05 -3.38
C LYS A 87 -11.90 6.12 -4.30
N GLN A 88 -13.17 6.42 -4.57
CA GLN A 88 -13.98 5.64 -5.51
C GLN A 88 -13.41 5.71 -6.93
N LEU A 89 -13.04 6.90 -7.39
CA LEU A 89 -12.37 7.08 -8.68
C LEU A 89 -11.03 6.32 -8.76
N ALA A 90 -10.24 6.36 -7.68
CA ALA A 90 -9.00 5.59 -7.61
C ALA A 90 -9.27 4.07 -7.65
N LEU A 91 -10.33 3.60 -6.97
CA LEU A 91 -10.72 2.20 -6.95
C LEU A 91 -11.15 1.73 -8.35
N ASP A 92 -11.94 2.53 -9.05
CA ASP A 92 -12.39 2.24 -10.41
C ASP A 92 -11.21 2.19 -11.39
N SER A 93 -10.23 3.09 -11.21
CA SER A 93 -8.97 3.07 -11.98
C SER A 93 -8.13 1.82 -11.70
N ALA A 94 -8.00 1.41 -10.43
CA ALA A 94 -7.30 0.18 -10.05
C ALA A 94 -7.98 -1.06 -10.66
N ARG A 95 -9.31 -1.15 -10.61
CA ARG A 95 -10.09 -2.23 -11.24
C ARG A 95 -9.93 -2.28 -12.75
N ALA A 96 -9.94 -1.13 -13.42
CA ALA A 96 -9.71 -1.07 -14.86
C ALA A 96 -8.29 -1.55 -15.23
N ARG A 97 -7.27 -1.23 -14.41
CA ARG A 97 -5.91 -1.74 -14.57
C ARG A 97 -5.84 -3.25 -14.37
N ILE A 98 -6.48 -3.79 -13.33
CA ILE A 98 -6.57 -5.25 -13.09
C ILE A 98 -7.20 -5.93 -14.30
N ALA A 99 -8.38 -5.50 -14.73
CA ALA A 99 -9.10 -6.10 -15.86
C ALA A 99 -8.30 -6.05 -17.19
N ARG A 100 -7.44 -5.04 -17.36
CA ARG A 100 -6.53 -4.97 -18.50
C ARG A 100 -5.38 -5.99 -18.37
N LEU A 101 -4.75 -6.06 -17.21
CA LEU A 101 -3.60 -6.93 -16.94
C LEU A 101 -4.00 -8.40 -16.96
N GLU A 102 -5.13 -8.77 -16.34
CA GLU A 102 -5.64 -10.14 -16.26
C GLU A 102 -5.80 -10.82 -17.64
N ARG A 103 -5.92 -10.05 -18.73
CA ARG A 103 -5.97 -10.59 -20.10
C ARG A 103 -4.72 -11.38 -20.49
N SER A 104 -3.57 -11.08 -19.87
CA SER A 104 -2.32 -11.82 -20.06
C SER A 104 -2.17 -13.03 -19.12
N PHE A 105 -3.11 -13.24 -18.19
CA PHE A 105 -3.00 -14.25 -17.15
C PHE A 105 -4.12 -15.29 -17.26
N VAL A 106 -3.90 -16.42 -16.61
CA VAL A 106 -4.90 -17.45 -16.34
C VAL A 106 -4.89 -17.69 -14.85
N LEU A 107 -6.07 -17.69 -14.24
CA LEU A 107 -6.22 -18.08 -12.84
C LEU A 107 -6.22 -19.60 -12.76
N THR A 108 -5.17 -20.19 -12.20
CA THR A 108 -5.00 -21.64 -12.11
C THR A 108 -4.73 -22.05 -10.68
N GLN A 109 -5.30 -23.19 -10.27
CA GLN A 109 -5.00 -23.82 -8.99
C GLN A 109 -4.33 -25.16 -9.29
N GLY A 110 -3.07 -25.31 -8.90
CA GLY A 110 -2.41 -26.61 -8.95
C GLY A 110 -3.09 -27.61 -8.01
N GLU A 111 -3.02 -28.89 -8.35
CA GLU A 111 -3.63 -29.98 -7.56
C GLU A 111 -3.23 -29.97 -6.07
N PHE A 112 -1.99 -29.55 -5.79
CA PHE A 112 -1.42 -29.46 -4.45
C PHE A 112 -1.41 -28.03 -3.89
N GLU A 113 -2.02 -27.07 -4.59
CA GLU A 113 -2.04 -25.66 -4.20
C GLU A 113 -3.34 -25.29 -3.47
N ARG A 114 -3.20 -24.65 -2.31
CA ARG A 114 -4.34 -24.22 -1.48
C ARG A 114 -5.06 -22.98 -2.03
N THR A 115 -4.37 -22.18 -2.83
CA THR A 115 -4.88 -20.89 -3.31
C THR A 115 -4.58 -20.79 -4.80
N PRO A 116 -5.55 -20.41 -5.63
CA PRO A 116 -5.30 -20.19 -7.05
C PRO A 116 -4.29 -19.06 -7.25
N ARG A 117 -3.57 -19.08 -8.37
CA ARG A 117 -2.60 -18.06 -8.75
C ARG A 117 -2.83 -17.61 -10.17
N TYR A 118 -2.63 -16.33 -10.42
CA TYR A 118 -2.55 -15.76 -11.76
C TYR A 118 -1.20 -16.15 -12.36
N VAL A 119 -1.24 -17.01 -13.38
CA VAL A 119 -0.07 -17.46 -14.13
C VAL A 119 -0.07 -16.77 -15.49
N HIS A 120 1.06 -16.20 -15.88
CA HIS A 120 1.16 -15.50 -17.15
C HIS A 120 1.09 -16.48 -18.34
N GLN A 121 0.27 -16.20 -19.35
CA GLN A 121 0.00 -17.08 -20.49
C GLN A 121 1.25 -17.44 -21.32
N ARG A 122 2.29 -16.60 -21.31
CA ARG A 122 3.57 -16.90 -21.97
C ARG A 122 4.52 -17.79 -21.17
N GLN A 123 4.16 -18.16 -19.94
CA GLN A 123 5.00 -18.96 -19.02
C GLN A 123 4.33 -20.29 -18.64
N ILE A 124 3.49 -20.81 -19.54
CA ILE A 124 2.86 -22.11 -19.40
C ILE A 124 3.95 -23.20 -19.31
N PRO A 125 3.96 -24.04 -18.25
CA PRO A 125 5.02 -25.02 -17.98
C PRO A 125 5.32 -25.97 -19.14
N GLU A 126 4.29 -26.36 -19.88
CA GLU A 126 4.32 -27.35 -20.95
C GLU A 126 5.22 -26.92 -22.11
N GLU A 127 5.33 -25.61 -22.35
CA GLU A 127 6.21 -25.02 -23.37
C GLU A 127 7.67 -24.86 -22.89
N ASN A 128 7.94 -25.12 -21.61
CA ASN A 128 9.21 -24.79 -20.96
C ASN A 128 9.86 -26.01 -20.26
N LEU A 129 9.42 -27.23 -20.57
CA LEU A 129 9.87 -28.47 -19.91
C LEU A 129 11.38 -28.76 -20.04
N SER A 130 12.02 -28.23 -21.09
CA SER A 130 13.42 -28.52 -21.44
C SER A 130 14.39 -27.36 -21.23
N ARG A 131 13.99 -26.31 -20.50
CA ARG A 131 14.87 -25.17 -20.20
C ARG A 131 14.85 -24.77 -18.74
N SER A 132 15.93 -24.13 -18.33
CA SER A 132 15.99 -23.47 -17.02
C SER A 132 15.41 -22.06 -17.13
N TYR A 133 14.54 -21.65 -16.21
CA TYR A 133 13.90 -20.33 -16.22
C TYR A 133 13.45 -19.88 -14.82
N LEU A 134 13.03 -18.62 -14.74
CA LEU A 134 12.37 -18.02 -13.58
C LEU A 134 11.04 -17.42 -14.03
N ARG A 135 9.99 -17.64 -13.24
CA ARG A 135 8.68 -17.05 -13.47
C ARG A 135 8.12 -16.40 -12.20
N ALA A 136 7.16 -15.51 -12.38
CA ALA A 136 6.40 -14.88 -11.30
C ALA A 136 4.91 -15.18 -11.48
N ASP A 137 4.31 -15.74 -10.43
CA ASP A 137 2.87 -15.93 -10.30
C ASP A 137 2.33 -14.94 -9.26
N VAL A 138 1.05 -14.56 -9.34
CA VAL A 138 0.43 -13.60 -8.40
C VAL A 138 -0.72 -14.26 -7.67
N THR A 139 -0.80 -14.11 -6.35
CA THR A 139 -1.97 -14.54 -5.58
C THR A 139 -3.11 -13.52 -5.68
N PRO A 140 -4.38 -13.90 -5.47
CA PRO A 140 -5.48 -12.94 -5.35
C PRO A 140 -5.30 -11.89 -4.25
N ALA A 141 -4.42 -12.15 -3.28
CA ALA A 141 -4.04 -11.17 -2.25
C ALA A 141 -3.03 -10.12 -2.75
N GLY A 142 -2.54 -10.25 -3.98
CA GLY A 142 -1.51 -9.39 -4.56
C GLY A 142 -0.10 -9.71 -4.05
N GLU A 143 0.16 -10.95 -3.67
CA GLU A 143 1.51 -11.42 -3.33
C GLU A 143 2.18 -12.00 -4.57
N VAL A 144 3.44 -11.62 -4.81
CA VAL A 144 4.26 -12.20 -5.87
C VAL A 144 4.90 -13.48 -5.35
N VAL A 145 4.80 -14.55 -6.12
CA VAL A 145 5.45 -15.84 -5.84
C VAL A 145 6.38 -16.16 -7.00
N LEU A 146 7.67 -16.27 -6.72
CA LEU A 146 8.63 -16.70 -7.73
C LEU A 146 8.72 -18.22 -7.78
N THR A 147 8.80 -18.77 -8.98
CA THR A 147 9.12 -20.18 -9.19
C THR A 147 10.29 -20.28 -10.14
N SER A 148 11.36 -20.92 -9.66
CA SER A 148 12.51 -21.26 -10.47
C SER A 148 12.39 -22.71 -10.95
N GLN A 149 12.78 -22.95 -12.18
CA GLN A 149 12.87 -24.28 -12.78
C GLN A 149 14.29 -24.43 -13.32
N TYR A 150 15.04 -25.36 -12.76
CA TYR A 150 16.32 -25.84 -13.29
C TYR A 150 16.08 -27.10 -14.13
N TYR A 151 16.84 -27.23 -15.21
CA TYR A 151 16.87 -28.38 -16.11
C TYR A 151 18.32 -28.61 -16.55
N GLY A 152 18.90 -29.78 -16.25
CA GLY A 152 20.30 -30.09 -16.54
C GLY A 152 20.67 -31.55 -16.30
N SER A 153 21.94 -31.91 -16.54
CA SER A 153 22.40 -33.30 -16.53
C SER A 153 22.54 -33.94 -15.15
N GLY A 154 22.38 -33.17 -14.07
CA GLY A 154 22.52 -33.65 -12.70
C GLY A 154 21.82 -32.75 -11.70
N ARG A 155 21.57 -33.30 -10.51
CA ARG A 155 20.93 -32.60 -9.40
C ARG A 155 21.85 -31.49 -8.88
N LEU A 156 21.38 -30.25 -8.93
CA LEU A 156 22.02 -29.08 -8.38
C LEU A 156 21.66 -28.89 -6.90
N ALA A 157 20.49 -29.39 -6.48
CA ALA A 157 19.88 -29.16 -5.18
C ALA A 157 19.83 -27.66 -4.85
N HIS A 158 19.35 -26.85 -5.80
CA HIS A 158 19.29 -25.41 -5.61
C HIS A 158 18.23 -25.03 -4.57
N GLN A 159 18.51 -23.95 -3.83
CA GLN A 159 17.66 -23.48 -2.73
C GLN A 159 17.42 -21.97 -2.77
N ARG A 160 18.23 -21.26 -3.55
CA ARG A 160 18.26 -19.80 -3.62
C ARG A 160 18.57 -19.37 -5.05
N ILE A 161 18.07 -18.21 -5.45
CA ILE A 161 18.40 -17.57 -6.72
C ILE A 161 19.20 -16.29 -6.45
N ARG A 162 20.17 -16.01 -7.32
CA ARG A 162 20.84 -14.72 -7.43
C ARG A 162 20.59 -14.16 -8.83
N VAL A 163 20.20 -12.90 -8.93
CA VAL A 163 20.18 -12.16 -10.20
C VAL A 163 21.09 -10.96 -10.09
N TRP A 164 21.87 -10.68 -11.13
CA TRP A 164 22.78 -9.53 -11.12
C TRP A 164 22.94 -8.91 -12.49
N GLU A 165 23.29 -7.62 -12.46
CA GLU A 165 23.72 -6.81 -13.59
C GLU A 165 24.83 -5.86 -13.14
N GLY A 166 26.01 -5.97 -13.75
CA GLY A 166 27.20 -5.26 -13.26
C GLY A 166 27.50 -5.61 -11.80
N GLU A 167 27.58 -4.57 -10.96
CA GLU A 167 27.84 -4.67 -9.51
C GLU A 167 26.55 -4.80 -8.68
N GLN A 168 25.37 -4.60 -9.29
CA GLN A 168 24.10 -4.68 -8.58
C GLN A 168 23.57 -6.11 -8.60
N GLU A 169 23.08 -6.58 -7.46
CA GLU A 169 22.55 -7.93 -7.31
C GLU A 169 21.36 -7.98 -6.36
N ALA A 170 20.52 -8.99 -6.58
CA ALA A 170 19.45 -9.37 -5.69
C ALA A 170 19.50 -10.88 -5.45
N PHE A 171 18.91 -11.29 -4.33
CA PHE A 171 18.80 -12.68 -3.95
C PHE A 171 17.38 -12.98 -3.48
N THR A 172 16.93 -14.22 -3.68
CA THR A 172 15.77 -14.72 -2.93
C THR A 172 16.22 -15.11 -1.52
N ASP A 173 15.27 -15.38 -0.64
CA ASP A 173 15.54 -16.18 0.55
C ASP A 173 15.86 -17.63 0.19
N THR A 174 16.38 -18.37 1.18
CA THR A 174 16.69 -19.79 1.05
C THR A 174 15.46 -20.64 1.33
N VAL A 175 15.15 -21.58 0.44
CA VAL A 175 14.12 -22.61 0.64
C VAL A 175 14.80 -23.92 1.11
N PRO A 176 14.42 -24.49 2.27
CA PRO A 176 14.96 -25.78 2.72
C PRO A 176 14.66 -26.90 1.71
N LEU A 177 15.62 -27.79 1.45
CA LEU A 177 15.47 -28.89 0.48
C LEU A 177 14.32 -29.87 0.82
N GLU A 178 14.02 -30.03 2.10
CA GLU A 178 12.93 -30.89 2.60
C GLU A 178 11.55 -30.20 2.56
N SER A 179 11.48 -28.96 2.07
CA SER A 179 10.23 -28.21 1.98
C SER A 179 9.34 -28.74 0.86
N ALA A 180 8.02 -28.69 1.06
CA ALA A 180 7.03 -28.90 0.01
C ALA A 180 7.14 -27.89 -1.15
N ASP A 181 7.97 -26.86 -1.04
CA ASP A 181 8.26 -25.91 -2.11
C ASP A 181 9.36 -26.37 -3.07
N VAL A 182 10.01 -27.49 -2.77
CA VAL A 182 11.08 -28.08 -3.57
C VAL A 182 10.57 -29.37 -4.20
N TYR A 183 10.53 -29.41 -5.52
CA TYR A 183 10.20 -30.60 -6.30
C TYR A 183 11.32 -30.91 -7.25
N HIS A 184 11.64 -32.18 -7.44
CA HIS A 184 12.63 -32.57 -8.43
C HIS A 184 12.33 -33.94 -9.00
N GLY A 185 12.88 -34.20 -10.18
CA GLY A 185 12.77 -35.49 -10.84
C GLY A 185 13.94 -35.68 -11.79
N SER A 186 14.17 -36.93 -12.18
CA SER A 186 15.13 -37.28 -13.21
C SER A 186 14.50 -38.26 -14.18
N PHE A 187 14.70 -38.02 -15.48
CA PHE A 187 14.23 -38.88 -16.55
C PHE A 187 15.30 -38.97 -17.64
N LEU A 188 15.66 -40.19 -18.04
CA LEU A 188 16.66 -40.49 -19.09
C LEU A 188 17.97 -39.68 -18.94
N GLY A 189 18.49 -39.55 -17.72
CA GLY A 189 19.74 -38.84 -17.44
C GLY A 189 19.62 -37.32 -17.39
N THR A 190 18.41 -36.76 -17.51
CA THR A 190 18.16 -35.33 -17.32
C THR A 190 17.38 -35.09 -16.05
N THR A 191 17.88 -34.16 -15.22
CA THR A 191 17.30 -33.77 -13.94
C THR A 191 16.61 -32.43 -14.08
N TRP A 192 15.44 -32.31 -13.48
CA TRP A 192 14.76 -31.04 -13.30
C TRP A 192 14.53 -30.79 -11.81
N GLU A 193 14.63 -29.53 -11.41
CA GLU A 193 14.37 -29.09 -10.05
C GLU A 193 13.50 -27.84 -10.10
N ARG A 194 12.50 -27.76 -9.25
CA ARG A 194 11.60 -26.63 -9.12
C ARG A 194 11.62 -26.16 -7.68
N VAL A 195 11.87 -24.87 -7.49
CA VAL A 195 11.82 -24.23 -6.17
C VAL A 195 10.86 -23.06 -6.22
N THR A 196 9.90 -23.04 -5.29
CA THR A 196 8.88 -21.99 -5.16
C THR A 196 9.18 -21.08 -3.96
N PHE A 197 9.39 -19.79 -4.23
CA PHE A 197 9.66 -18.75 -3.26
C PHE A 197 8.36 -18.02 -2.90
N ARG A 198 7.58 -18.62 -1.99
CA ARG A 198 6.34 -18.03 -1.46
C ARG A 198 6.56 -17.36 -0.10
N SER A 199 5.54 -16.68 0.41
CA SER A 199 5.55 -16.04 1.74
C SER A 199 6.67 -15.01 1.91
N GLY A 200 6.88 -14.15 0.91
CA GLY A 200 7.89 -13.10 0.94
C GLY A 200 9.31 -13.54 0.59
N ARG A 201 9.56 -14.84 0.39
CA ARG A 201 10.90 -15.36 0.06
C ARG A 201 11.45 -14.90 -1.30
N GLU A 202 10.66 -14.21 -2.12
CA GLU A 202 11.19 -13.55 -3.31
C GLU A 202 12.13 -12.39 -2.95
N ASP A 203 11.98 -11.79 -1.76
CA ASP A 203 12.91 -10.82 -1.16
C ASP A 203 13.34 -9.66 -2.09
N GLY A 204 12.38 -9.07 -2.80
CA GLY A 204 12.63 -7.94 -3.70
C GLY A 204 13.30 -8.30 -5.04
N MET A 205 13.51 -9.59 -5.32
CA MET A 205 14.02 -10.12 -6.59
C MET A 205 13.18 -9.66 -7.79
N ALA A 206 11.85 -9.76 -7.71
CA ALA A 206 10.99 -9.39 -8.83
C ALA A 206 11.07 -7.88 -9.16
N PRO A 207 10.94 -6.96 -8.17
CA PRO A 207 11.23 -5.54 -8.39
C PRO A 207 12.63 -5.26 -8.96
N PHE A 208 13.66 -5.97 -8.49
CA PHE A 208 15.02 -5.81 -9.01
C PHE A 208 15.11 -6.15 -10.50
N ILE A 209 14.51 -7.26 -10.92
CA ILE A 209 14.44 -7.69 -12.33
C ILE A 209 13.74 -6.63 -13.18
N VAL A 210 12.61 -6.09 -12.69
CA VAL A 210 11.85 -5.05 -13.39
C VAL A 210 12.64 -3.75 -13.54
N ALA A 211 13.33 -3.32 -12.48
CA ALA A 211 14.15 -2.11 -12.50
C ALA A 211 15.30 -2.17 -13.51
N HIS A 212 15.74 -3.38 -13.87
CA HIS A 212 16.82 -3.62 -14.83
C HIS A 212 16.31 -4.22 -16.15
N ALA A 213 15.02 -4.09 -16.46
CA ALA A 213 14.47 -4.54 -17.74
C ALA A 213 15.20 -3.91 -18.94
N GLY A 214 15.36 -4.68 -20.02
CA GLY A 214 16.15 -4.27 -21.19
C GLY A 214 17.67 -4.42 -21.04
N LYS A 215 18.16 -4.83 -19.86
CA LYS A 215 19.56 -5.25 -19.64
C LYS A 215 19.70 -6.76 -19.78
N ARG A 216 20.94 -7.23 -19.93
CA ARG A 216 21.27 -8.65 -20.09
C ARG A 216 21.52 -9.32 -18.73
N LEU A 217 20.43 -9.50 -17.98
CA LEU A 217 20.47 -10.03 -16.62
C LEU A 217 21.00 -11.47 -16.57
N LYS A 218 21.96 -11.70 -15.67
CA LYS A 218 22.43 -13.04 -15.33
C LYS A 218 21.68 -13.54 -14.10
N MET A 219 21.34 -14.82 -14.11
CA MET A 219 20.70 -15.50 -13.00
C MET A 219 21.47 -16.78 -12.64
N ALA A 220 21.71 -17.00 -11.36
CA ALA A 220 22.31 -18.21 -10.83
C ALA A 220 21.31 -18.96 -9.97
N PHE A 221 21.16 -20.25 -10.27
CA PHE A 221 20.59 -21.24 -9.36
C PHE A 221 21.68 -21.64 -8.37
N LEU A 222 21.47 -21.39 -7.08
CA LEU A 222 22.47 -21.64 -6.03
C LEU A 222 22.13 -22.91 -5.26
N GLY A 223 22.98 -23.93 -5.41
CA GLY A 223 22.96 -25.17 -4.64
C GLY A 223 24.06 -25.23 -3.57
N LYS A 224 24.16 -26.37 -2.89
CA LYS A 224 25.18 -26.58 -1.85
C LYS A 224 26.56 -26.79 -2.48
N GLY A 225 27.31 -25.71 -2.66
CA GLY A 225 28.67 -25.73 -3.19
C GLY A 225 28.78 -25.74 -4.73
N SER A 226 27.66 -25.58 -5.44
CA SER A 226 27.62 -25.48 -6.90
C SER A 226 26.58 -24.45 -7.34
N GLN A 227 26.76 -23.92 -8.54
CA GLN A 227 25.82 -22.99 -9.17
C GLN A 227 25.66 -23.28 -10.65
N TYR A 228 24.48 -22.96 -11.18
CA TYR A 228 24.21 -22.99 -12.60
C TYR A 228 23.72 -21.61 -13.05
N VAL A 229 24.30 -21.06 -14.12
CA VAL A 229 24.05 -19.68 -14.55
C VAL A 229 23.37 -19.66 -15.91
N ILE A 230 22.31 -18.86 -16.02
CA ILE A 230 21.64 -18.55 -17.29
C ILE A 230 21.56 -17.04 -17.48
N PHE A 231 21.21 -16.62 -18.69
CA PHE A 231 20.69 -15.28 -18.93
C PHE A 231 19.16 -15.33 -18.87
N LEU A 232 18.55 -14.36 -18.20
CA LEU A 232 17.09 -14.24 -18.23
C LEU A 232 16.64 -13.82 -19.63
N GLU A 233 15.63 -14.50 -20.15
CA GLU A 233 15.05 -14.15 -21.44
C GLU A 233 14.14 -12.92 -21.31
N GLU A 234 14.11 -12.09 -22.34
CA GLU A 234 13.30 -10.87 -22.36
C GLU A 234 11.80 -11.17 -22.15
N ARG A 235 11.31 -12.30 -22.66
CA ARG A 235 9.93 -12.74 -22.45
C ARG A 235 9.62 -13.05 -20.98
N ASP A 236 10.59 -13.60 -20.24
CA ASP A 236 10.43 -13.93 -18.83
C ASP A 236 10.48 -12.65 -17.99
N ILE A 237 11.41 -11.74 -18.30
CA ILE A 237 11.49 -10.42 -17.65
C ILE A 237 10.18 -9.63 -17.84
N LYS A 238 9.63 -9.63 -19.06
CA LYS A 238 8.35 -8.97 -19.36
C LYS A 238 7.19 -9.59 -18.57
N ALA A 239 7.10 -10.92 -18.54
CA ALA A 239 6.05 -11.61 -17.77
C ALA A 239 6.16 -11.33 -16.27
N ILE A 240 7.38 -11.30 -15.72
CA ILE A 240 7.63 -10.91 -14.32
C ILE A 240 7.19 -9.46 -14.07
N GLY A 241 7.46 -8.54 -15.00
CA GLY A 241 6.99 -7.16 -14.93
C GLY A 241 5.47 -7.04 -14.90
N GLU A 242 4.78 -7.71 -15.83
CA GLU A 242 3.31 -7.74 -15.85
C GLU A 242 2.73 -8.33 -14.54
N ALA A 243 3.39 -9.34 -13.95
CA ALA A 243 3.00 -9.93 -12.67
C ALA A 243 3.18 -8.95 -11.49
N VAL A 244 4.30 -8.21 -11.44
CA VAL A 244 4.54 -7.18 -10.41
C VAL A 244 3.50 -6.06 -10.51
N GLU A 245 3.15 -5.63 -11.72
CA GLU A 245 2.09 -4.63 -11.95
C GLU A 245 0.71 -5.12 -11.48
N LEU A 246 0.36 -6.37 -11.79
CA LEU A 246 -0.90 -6.97 -11.35
C LEU A 246 -0.97 -7.07 -9.84
N ALA A 247 0.11 -7.54 -9.20
CA ALA A 247 0.21 -7.64 -7.75
C ALA A 247 0.03 -6.27 -7.07
N ALA A 248 0.64 -5.22 -7.63
CA ALA A 248 0.47 -3.85 -7.13
C ALA A 248 -0.97 -3.35 -7.26
N ALA A 249 -1.62 -3.59 -8.40
CA ALA A 249 -2.99 -3.17 -8.63
C ALA A 249 -3.99 -3.91 -7.70
N LEU A 250 -3.82 -5.21 -7.47
CA LEU A 250 -4.63 -5.99 -6.53
C LEU A 250 -4.49 -5.49 -5.09
N ARG A 251 -3.26 -5.17 -4.65
CA ARG A 251 -3.04 -4.57 -3.31
C ARG A 251 -3.69 -3.21 -3.18
N GLU A 252 -3.61 -2.39 -4.22
CA GLU A 252 -4.24 -1.07 -4.28
C GLU A 252 -5.76 -1.17 -4.18
N GLU A 253 -6.40 -2.05 -4.96
CA GLU A 253 -7.85 -2.30 -4.88
C GLU A 253 -8.26 -2.72 -3.47
N LYS A 254 -7.56 -3.68 -2.87
CA LYS A 254 -7.82 -4.16 -1.51
C LYS A 254 -7.70 -3.04 -0.49
N LYS A 255 -6.63 -2.24 -0.58
CA LYS A 255 -6.40 -1.09 0.31
C LYS A 255 -7.53 -0.06 0.19
N LEU A 256 -7.87 0.34 -1.04
CA LEU A 256 -8.92 1.34 -1.29
C LEU A 256 -10.29 0.84 -0.82
N THR A 257 -10.62 -0.43 -1.05
CA THR A 257 -11.86 -1.05 -0.57
C THR A 257 -11.95 -1.00 0.96
N MET A 258 -10.86 -1.34 1.66
CA MET A 258 -10.81 -1.25 3.12
C MET A 258 -10.96 0.21 3.60
N GLU A 259 -10.24 1.15 2.98
CA GLU A 259 -10.32 2.56 3.35
C GLU A 259 -11.73 3.12 3.14
N ILE A 260 -12.37 2.82 2.01
CA ILE A 260 -13.75 3.23 1.71
C ILE A 260 -14.73 2.65 2.75
N SER A 261 -14.59 1.36 3.09
CA SER A 261 -15.45 0.73 4.11
C SER A 261 -15.33 1.35 5.51
N ARG A 262 -14.18 1.96 5.81
CA ARG A 262 -13.90 2.64 7.09
C ARG A 262 -14.36 4.08 7.14
N LEU A 263 -14.59 4.72 5.98
CA LEU A 263 -15.19 6.04 5.91
C LEU A 263 -16.64 5.92 6.37
N HIS A 264 -16.87 6.26 7.64
CA HIS A 264 -18.21 6.33 8.21
C HIS A 264 -18.94 7.52 7.60
N ILE A 265 -19.60 7.30 6.46
CA ILE A 265 -20.54 8.26 5.91
C ILE A 265 -21.84 8.09 6.72
N ARG A 266 -21.97 8.84 7.82
CA ARG A 266 -23.23 9.04 8.55
C ARG A 266 -23.75 10.46 8.31
#